data_AF-A0A1Q9JFY2-F1
#
_entry.id   AF-A0A1Q9JFY2-F1
#
_cell.length_a   1.000
_cell.length_b   1.000
_cell.length_c   1.000
_cell.angle_alpha   90.00
_cell.angle_beta   90.00
_cell.angle_gamma   90.00
#
_symmetry.space_group_name_H-M   'P 1'
#
loop_
_entity.id
_entity.type
_entity.pdbx_description
1 polymer ?
#
loop_
_entity_poly.entity_id
_entity_poly.type
_entity_poly.pdbx_seq_one_letter_code
_entity_poly.pdbx_strand_id
1 'polypeptide(L)'
;MTKMEICERIKEAARAHGFTVSEKMSTVTGLPEIISEEMNFTFLARTTENTDWAARRVEEAIEASASVRKMGGSPTPEELLITADEIRRGAELIHDLQSMNLTYIETF
;
A
#
# COMPACT_ATOMS: atom_id res chain seq x y z
N MET A 1 -16.07 0.46 4.66
CA MET A 1 -15.61 1.87 4.61
C MET A 1 -15.86 2.42 3.22
N THR A 2 -15.70 3.72 3.01
CA THR A 2 -15.58 4.30 1.66
C THR A 2 -14.15 4.12 1.14
N LYS A 3 -13.99 4.13 -0.18
CA LYS A 3 -12.66 4.10 -0.82
C LYS A 3 -11.77 5.26 -0.36
N MET A 4 -12.36 6.44 -0.12
CA MET A 4 -11.64 7.61 0.38
C MET A 4 -11.07 7.41 1.80
N GLU A 5 -11.86 6.82 2.71
CA GLU A 5 -11.39 6.49 4.06
C GLU A 5 -10.22 5.48 4.04
N ILE A 6 -10.27 4.50 3.13
CA ILE A 6 -9.16 3.56 2.93
C ILE A 6 -7.90 4.31 2.46
N CYS A 7 -8.05 5.24 1.52
CA CYS A 7 -6.92 6.02 1.03
C CYS A 7 -6.27 6.84 2.13
N GLU A 8 -7.06 7.45 3.02
CA GLU A 8 -6.51 8.18 4.17
C GLU A 8 -5.82 7.24 5.16
N ARG A 9 -6.37 6.06 5.45
CA ARG A 9 -5.67 5.08 6.32
C ARG A 9 -4.34 4.61 5.75
N ILE A 10 -4.27 4.36 4.43
CA ILE A 10 -3.01 4.01 3.77
C ILE A 10 -2.00 5.16 3.90
N LYS A 11 -2.44 6.40 3.67
CA LYS A 11 -1.58 7.60 3.81
C LYS A 11 -1.08 7.78 5.24
N GLU A 12 -1.95 7.65 6.23
CA GLU A 12 -1.61 7.77 7.65
C GLU A 12 -0.60 6.72 8.07
N ALA A 13 -0.83 5.45 7.72
CA ALA A 13 0.10 4.36 8.00
C ALA A 13 1.46 4.60 7.35
N ALA A 14 1.49 4.96 6.05
CA ALA A 14 2.73 5.23 5.35
C ALA A 14 3.54 6.36 6.01
N ARG A 15 2.88 7.46 6.40
CA ARG A 15 3.52 8.58 7.11
C ARG A 15 4.03 8.17 8.50
N ALA A 16 3.28 7.34 9.23
CA ALA A 16 3.70 6.83 10.54
C ALA A 16 4.99 5.99 10.44
N HIS A 17 5.19 5.30 9.32
CA HIS A 17 6.40 4.55 9.00
C HIS A 17 7.49 5.40 8.31
N GLY A 18 7.30 6.71 8.22
CA GLY A 18 8.29 7.65 7.68
C GLY A 18 8.44 7.59 6.16
N PHE A 19 7.38 7.19 5.44
CA PHE A 19 7.34 7.26 3.98
C PHE A 19 6.57 8.49 3.50
N THR A 20 7.03 9.04 2.37
CA THR A 20 6.32 10.08 1.65
C THR A 20 5.25 9.45 0.77
N VAL A 21 4.10 10.10 0.66
CA VAL A 21 3.00 9.65 -0.22
C VAL A 21 2.77 10.71 -1.28
N SER A 22 2.61 10.28 -2.53
CA SER A 22 2.26 11.13 -3.67
C SER A 22 0.97 11.90 -3.39
N GLU A 23 0.93 13.17 -3.79
CA GLU A 23 -0.31 13.96 -3.78
C GLU A 23 -1.32 13.44 -4.80
N LYS A 24 -0.85 12.76 -5.84
CA LYS A 24 -1.68 12.14 -6.87
C LYS A 24 -1.97 10.69 -6.51
N MET A 25 -3.22 10.30 -6.73
CA MET A 25 -3.63 8.90 -6.66
C MET A 25 -3.12 8.15 -7.90
N SER A 26 -2.88 6.85 -7.76
CA SER A 26 -2.59 5.99 -8.90
C SER A 26 -3.75 6.04 -9.88
N THR A 27 -3.45 6.30 -11.16
CA THR A 27 -4.45 6.30 -12.23
C THR A 27 -4.95 4.90 -12.57
N VAL A 28 -4.23 3.85 -12.14
CA VAL A 28 -4.56 2.46 -12.38
C VAL A 28 -5.50 1.91 -11.31
N THR A 29 -5.18 2.16 -10.03
CA THR A 29 -5.90 1.53 -8.90
C THR A 29 -6.83 2.51 -8.17
N GLY A 30 -6.61 3.82 -8.36
CA GLY A 30 -7.27 4.86 -7.58
C GLY A 30 -6.87 4.86 -6.10
N LEU A 31 -5.71 4.29 -5.76
CA LEU A 31 -5.16 4.20 -4.40
C LEU A 31 -3.89 5.07 -4.26
N PRO A 32 -3.45 5.39 -3.03
CA PRO A 32 -2.27 6.22 -2.83
C PRO A 32 -0.99 5.56 -3.35
N GLU A 33 -0.05 6.37 -3.83
CA GLU A 33 1.27 5.91 -4.24
C GLU A 33 2.32 6.32 -3.19
N ILE A 34 3.04 5.34 -2.65
CA ILE A 34 4.10 5.58 -1.68
C ILE A 34 5.42 5.76 -2.43
N ILE A 35 6.13 6.83 -2.10
CA ILE A 35 7.41 7.20 -2.71
C ILE A 35 8.53 6.62 -1.86
N SER A 36 9.37 5.80 -2.49
CA SER A 36 10.54 5.18 -1.88
C SER A 36 11.61 4.94 -2.95
N GLU A 37 12.88 5.06 -2.55
CA GLU A 37 14.02 4.80 -3.42
C GLU A 37 14.34 3.31 -3.51
N GLU A 38 14.17 2.61 -2.38
CA GLU A 38 14.61 1.23 -2.20
C GLU A 38 13.48 0.21 -2.26
N MET A 39 12.23 0.64 -2.07
CA MET A 39 11.04 -0.21 -2.05
C MET A 39 10.03 0.21 -3.13
N ASN A 40 9.33 -0.75 -3.70
CA ASN A 40 8.10 -0.53 -4.48
C ASN A 40 6.92 -1.06 -3.67
N PHE A 41 5.93 -0.20 -3.41
CA PHE A 41 4.67 -0.58 -2.76
C PHE A 41 3.58 -0.76 -3.81
N THR A 42 2.79 -1.82 -3.69
CA THR A 42 1.70 -2.16 -4.61
C THR A 42 0.42 -2.41 -3.85
N PHE A 43 -0.66 -1.78 -4.31
CA PHE A 43 -2.00 -1.95 -3.78
C PHE A 43 -2.92 -2.45 -4.88
N LEU A 44 -3.65 -3.53 -4.62
CA LEU A 44 -4.64 -4.07 -5.55
C LEU A 44 -5.99 -4.16 -4.84
N ALA A 45 -7.06 -3.83 -5.55
CA ALA A 45 -8.42 -4.12 -5.10
C ALA A 45 -8.84 -5.49 -5.65
N ARG A 46 -9.41 -6.34 -4.79
CA ARG A 46 -9.98 -7.63 -5.18
C ARG A 46 -11.39 -7.77 -4.66
N THR A 47 -12.29 -8.18 -5.55
CA THR A 47 -13.67 -8.53 -5.20
C THR A 47 -13.68 -9.69 -4.20
N THR A 48 -14.45 -9.56 -3.11
CA THR A 48 -14.61 -10.59 -2.08
C THR A 48 -15.82 -11.48 -2.36
N GLU A 49 -15.93 -12.60 -1.64
CA GLU A 49 -17.11 -13.47 -1.67
C GLU A 49 -18.41 -12.79 -1.19
N ASN A 50 -18.33 -11.65 -0.50
CA ASN A 50 -19.50 -10.92 0.00
C ASN A 50 -20.16 -10.00 -1.06
N THR A 51 -19.65 -10.02 -2.28
CA THR A 51 -20.20 -9.25 -3.40
C THR A 51 -21.56 -9.80 -3.85
N ASP A 52 -22.55 -8.93 -3.93
CA ASP A 52 -23.89 -9.22 -4.42
C ASP A 52 -24.15 -8.45 -5.74
N TRP A 53 -23.91 -9.14 -6.85
CA TRP A 53 -24.14 -8.60 -8.19
C TRP A 53 -25.61 -8.29 -8.47
N ALA A 54 -26.55 -9.05 -7.90
CA ALA A 54 -27.98 -8.86 -8.13
C ALA A 54 -28.47 -7.58 -7.43
N ALA A 55 -27.97 -7.31 -6.22
CA ALA A 55 -28.19 -6.06 -5.50
C ALA A 55 -27.28 -4.91 -5.96
N ARG A 56 -26.45 -5.13 -7.00
CA ARG A 56 -25.46 -4.18 -7.53
C ARG A 56 -24.54 -3.62 -6.44
N ARG A 57 -24.13 -4.49 -5.51
CA ARG A 57 -23.27 -4.19 -4.36
C ARG A 57 -21.99 -5.00 -4.47
N VAL A 58 -20.86 -4.33 -4.67
CA VAL A 58 -19.54 -4.96 -4.73
C VAL A 58 -18.78 -4.62 -3.47
N GLU A 59 -18.19 -5.64 -2.85
CA GLU A 59 -17.20 -5.47 -1.78
C GLU A 59 -15.81 -5.79 -2.33
N GLU A 60 -14.88 -4.85 -2.14
CA GLU A 60 -13.49 -5.01 -2.54
C GLU A 60 -12.57 -4.93 -1.32
N ALA A 61 -11.65 -5.90 -1.22
CA ALA A 61 -10.56 -5.90 -0.26
C ALA A 61 -9.30 -5.33 -0.90
N ILE A 62 -8.53 -4.56 -0.13
CA ILE A 62 -7.23 -4.05 -0.57
C ILE A 62 -6.13 -5.03 -0.16
N GLU A 63 -5.43 -5.56 -1.15
CA GLU A 63 -4.19 -6.30 -0.97
C GLU A 63 -2.99 -5.35 -1.05
N ALA A 64 -2.26 -5.23 0.05
CA ALA A 64 -1.01 -4.48 0.13
C ALA A 64 0.20 -5.44 0.01
N SER A 65 1.17 -5.08 -0.82
CA SER A 65 2.42 -5.81 -0.98
C SER A 65 3.57 -4.86 -1.27
N ALA A 66 4.81 -5.31 -1.07
CA ALA A 66 5.99 -4.56 -1.44
C ALA A 66 7.10 -5.46 -2.01
N SER A 67 8.00 -4.86 -2.77
CA SER A 67 9.22 -5.49 -3.28
C SER A 67 10.41 -4.55 -3.16
N VAL A 68 11.61 -5.09 -3.02
CA VAL A 68 12.84 -4.30 -3.04
C VAL A 68 13.14 -3.91 -4.49
N ARG A 69 13.41 -2.63 -4.73
CA ARG A 69 13.59 -2.02 -6.06
C ARG A 69 15.00 -2.17 -6.59
N LYS A 70 16.00 -1.89 -5.76
CA LYS A 70 17.42 -1.92 -6.13
C LYS A 70 18.13 -2.99 -5.30
N MET A 71 18.67 -4.00 -5.96
CA MET A 71 19.58 -4.97 -5.35
C MET A 71 20.77 -5.16 -6.30
N GLY A 72 21.95 -4.68 -5.90
CA GLY A 72 23.20 -4.84 -6.66
C GLY A 72 24.09 -3.60 -6.65
N GLY A 73 25.27 -3.72 -7.27
CA GLY A 73 26.31 -2.68 -7.28
C GLY A 73 27.34 -2.85 -6.17
N SER A 74 28.06 -1.78 -5.87
CA SER A 74 29.09 -1.73 -4.82
C SER A 74 28.76 -0.63 -3.80
N PRO A 75 27.62 -0.72 -3.09
CA PRO A 75 27.23 0.28 -2.12
C PRO A 75 28.21 0.32 -0.93
N THR A 76 28.33 1.48 -0.30
CA THR A 76 29.09 1.61 0.94
C THR A 76 28.37 0.90 2.10
N PRO A 77 29.07 0.58 3.20
CA PRO A 77 28.41 0.07 4.41
C PRO A 77 27.29 0.97 4.92
N GLU A 78 27.44 2.30 4.83
CA GLU A 78 26.43 3.26 5.25
C GLU A 78 25.18 3.20 4.37
N GLU A 79 25.35 3.09 3.05
CA GLU A 79 24.23 2.92 2.11
C GLU A 79 23.48 1.62 2.39
N LEU A 80 24.21 0.52 2.67
CA LEU A 80 23.60 -0.76 3.04
C LEU A 80 22.76 -0.66 4.32
N LEU A 81 23.23 0.07 5.33
CA LEU A 81 22.48 0.27 6.57
C LEU A 81 21.22 1.12 6.36
N ILE A 82 21.29 2.14 5.51
CA ILE A 82 20.13 2.97 5.14
C ILE A 82 19.09 2.12 4.40
N THR A 83 19.51 1.35 3.39
CA THR A 83 18.63 0.44 2.65
C THR A 83 18.00 -0.60 3.58
N ALA A 84 18.77 -1.18 4.50
CA ALA A 84 18.25 -2.16 5.45
C ALA A 84 17.17 -1.56 6.38
N ASP A 85 17.36 -0.34 6.87
CA ASP A 85 16.35 0.35 7.67
C ASP A 85 15.08 0.66 6.86
N GLU A 86 15.21 1.13 5.62
CA GLU A 86 14.07 1.40 4.75
C GLU A 86 13.27 0.12 4.43
N ILE A 87 13.95 -1.00 4.17
CA ILE A 87 13.32 -2.31 3.99
C ILE A 87 12.57 -2.73 5.26
N ARG A 88 13.19 -2.56 6.44
CA ARG A 88 12.55 -2.89 7.73
C ARG A 88 11.27 -2.09 7.92
N ARG A 89 11.31 -0.76 7.77
CA ARG A 89 10.12 0.11 7.87
C ARG A 89 9.06 -0.24 6.83
N GLY A 90 9.47 -0.56 5.60
CA GLY A 90 8.56 -0.97 4.54
C GLY A 90 7.85 -2.30 4.84
N ALA A 91 8.55 -3.26 5.43
CA ALA A 91 7.97 -4.53 5.85
C ALA A 91 6.98 -4.34 7.01
N GLU A 92 7.33 -3.52 8.00
CA GLU A 92 6.44 -3.16 9.12
C GLU A 92 5.16 -2.48 8.62
N LEU A 93 5.28 -1.52 7.69
CA LEU A 93 4.14 -0.87 7.05
C LEU A 93 3.20 -1.87 6.36
N ILE A 94 3.74 -2.80 5.56
CA ILE A 94 2.92 -3.81 4.86
C ILE A 94 2.22 -4.72 5.87
N HIS A 95 2.92 -5.13 6.93
CA HIS A 95 2.32 -5.94 7.99
C HIS A 95 1.13 -5.24 8.65
N ASP A 96 1.27 -3.95 8.98
CA ASP A 96 0.20 -3.16 9.57
C ASP A 96 -1.00 -3.04 8.62
N LEU A 97 -0.73 -2.68 7.35
CA LEU A 97 -1.79 -2.52 6.34
C LEU A 97 -2.55 -3.82 6.07
N GLN A 98 -1.85 -4.95 6.02
CA GLN A 98 -2.49 -6.27 5.89
C GLN A 98 -3.33 -6.61 7.12
N SER A 99 -2.86 -6.27 8.32
CA SER A 99 -3.58 -6.52 9.57
C SER A 99 -4.85 -5.65 9.72
N MET A 100 -4.93 -4.52 9.02
CA MET A 100 -6.13 -3.67 9.02
C MET A 100 -7.32 -4.26 8.26
N ASN A 101 -7.12 -5.28 7.41
CA ASN A 101 -8.17 -5.91 6.59
C ASN A 101 -9.06 -4.87 5.88
N LEU A 102 -8.42 -3.95 5.13
CA LEU A 102 -9.10 -2.82 4.51
C LEU A 102 -10.08 -3.27 3.42
N THR A 103 -11.38 -3.08 3.66
CA THR A 103 -12.45 -3.38 2.70
C THR A 103 -13.40 -2.19 2.50
N TYR A 104 -13.83 -1.99 1.26
CA TYR A 104 -14.85 -1.00 0.92
C TYR A 104 -15.97 -1.61 0.09
N ILE A 105 -17.12 -0.94 0.14
CA ILE A 105 -18.32 -1.37 -0.56
C ILE A 105 -18.73 -0.25 -1.50
N GLU A 106 -18.96 -0.61 -2.76
CA GLU A 106 -19.50 0.28 -3.77
C GLU A 106 -20.82 -0.29 -4.30
N THR A 107 -21.77 0.61 -4.53
CA THR A 107 -23.01 0.30 -5.23
C THR A 107 -23.01 1.04 -6.55
N PHE A 108 -23.35 0.35 -7.64
CA PHE A 108 -23.39 0.96 -8.97
C PHE A 108 -24.75 0.82 -9.61
#